data_AF-W0B9I0-F1
#
_entry.id   AF-W0B9I0-F1
#
_cell.length_a   1.000
_cell.length_b   1.000
_cell.length_c   1.000
_cell.angle_alpha   90.00
_cell.angle_beta   90.00
_cell.angle_gamma   90.00
#
_symmetry.space_group_name_H-M   'P 1'
#
loop_
_entity.id
_entity.type
_entity.pdbx_description
1 polymer ?
#
loop_
_entity_poly.entity_id
_entity_poly.type
_entity_poly.pdbx_seq_one_letter_code
_entity_poly.pdbx_strand_id
1 'polypeptide(L)'
;MALEEQAIKYRSLDDWFKTPQGVRVALAFASELKNFHSHLMGGTLLQLGSCGENLWLPSLRFQHKWIVTPYIDAQKASLNASLNGLPIDRNSIDCIIAPLTMEAFQRDKNPLDEMDRILKSMGYIIFLGINPWSFWGVSLKWRHLACFGGLSASLTSSFSVKRILMHRGYSQFVHTSFYYVPPVIQENLLRKLEFFNEMGKMIWPFPAGLYCLILQKQEPCSPLALLNMLEEEERLLENKPSLPAAGRQWLHK
;
A
#
# COMPACT_ATOMS: atom_id res chain seq x y z
N MET A 1 -15.63 1.13 -14.10
CA MET A 1 -15.49 2.54 -14.50
C MET A 1 -14.98 2.55 -15.93
N ALA A 2 -15.41 3.46 -16.81
CA ALA A 2 -14.92 3.48 -18.19
C ALA A 2 -13.39 3.72 -18.20
N LEU A 3 -12.65 3.07 -19.11
CA LEU A 3 -11.19 3.21 -19.21
C LEU A 3 -10.79 4.66 -19.46
N GLU A 4 -11.55 5.38 -20.29
CA GLU A 4 -11.34 6.81 -20.58
C GLU A 4 -11.44 7.68 -19.31
N GLU A 5 -12.42 7.41 -18.44
CA GLU A 5 -12.56 8.13 -17.17
C GLU A 5 -11.36 7.86 -16.26
N GLN A 6 -10.89 6.60 -16.19
CA GLN A 6 -9.67 6.25 -15.45
C GLN A 6 -8.45 6.99 -16.03
N ALA A 7 -8.30 7.03 -17.35
CA ALA A 7 -7.21 7.69 -18.04
C ALA A 7 -7.13 9.18 -17.69
N ILE A 8 -8.26 9.89 -17.73
CA ILE A 8 -8.33 11.31 -17.39
C ILE A 8 -7.94 11.52 -15.93
N LYS A 9 -8.53 10.76 -14.99
CA LYS A 9 -8.25 10.88 -13.55
C LYS A 9 -6.77 10.66 -13.23
N TYR A 10 -6.18 9.58 -13.75
CA TYR A 10 -4.79 9.24 -13.46
C TYR A 10 -3.79 10.18 -14.15
N ARG A 11 -4.12 10.73 -15.33
CA ARG A 11 -3.33 11.79 -15.94
C ARG A 11 -3.35 13.06 -15.10
N SER A 12 -4.53 13.52 -14.68
CA SER A 12 -4.65 14.68 -13.79
C SER A 12 -3.94 14.45 -12.44
N LEU A 13 -3.96 13.23 -11.93
CA LEU A 13 -3.25 12.86 -10.71
C LEU A 13 -1.74 12.95 -10.89
N ASP A 14 -1.19 12.42 -11.99
CA ASP A 14 0.24 12.54 -12.31
C ASP A 14 0.68 14.00 -12.43
N ASP A 15 -0.14 14.84 -13.07
CA ASP A 15 0.11 16.28 -13.16
C ASP A 15 0.02 16.98 -11.81
N TRP A 16 -0.94 16.59 -10.95
CA TRP A 16 -1.04 17.12 -9.60
C TRP A 16 0.21 16.80 -8.76
N PHE A 17 0.79 15.60 -8.90
CA PHE A 17 2.04 15.23 -8.23
C PHE A 17 3.25 16.09 -8.64
N LYS A 18 3.20 16.78 -9.79
CA LYS A 18 4.24 17.73 -10.23
C LYS A 18 4.09 19.13 -9.59
N THR A 19 2.96 19.41 -8.96
CA THR A 19 2.74 20.68 -8.25
C THR A 19 3.53 20.73 -6.93
N PRO A 20 3.86 21.93 -6.39
CA PRO A 20 4.54 22.05 -5.09
C PRO A 20 3.81 21.37 -3.93
N GLN A 21 2.48 21.24 -4.02
CA GLN A 21 1.68 20.52 -3.03
C GLN A 21 1.82 19.00 -3.23
N GLY A 22 1.70 18.51 -4.47
CA GLY A 22 1.84 17.10 -4.80
C GLY A 22 3.22 16.55 -4.47
N VAL A 23 4.29 17.32 -4.74
CA VAL A 23 5.67 16.94 -4.38
C VAL A 23 5.83 16.77 -2.87
N ARG A 24 5.25 17.65 -2.05
CA ARG A 24 5.28 17.50 -0.58
C ARG A 24 4.54 16.26 -0.10
N VAL A 25 3.39 15.94 -0.70
CA VAL A 25 2.66 14.70 -0.40
C VAL A 25 3.49 13.48 -0.81
N ALA A 26 4.15 13.52 -1.97
CA ALA A 26 5.04 12.44 -2.40
C ALA A 26 6.24 12.25 -1.45
N LEU A 27 6.82 13.35 -0.94
CA LEU A 27 7.86 13.28 0.09
C LEU A 27 7.35 12.69 1.40
N ALA A 28 6.13 13.07 1.83
CA ALA A 28 5.51 12.50 3.02
C ALA A 28 5.25 11.00 2.86
N PHE A 29 4.76 10.57 1.69
CA PHE A 29 4.60 9.14 1.35
C PHE A 29 5.93 8.39 1.39
N ALA A 30 6.99 8.95 0.81
CA ALA A 30 8.32 8.36 0.83
C ALA A 30 8.88 8.25 2.26
N SER A 31 8.70 9.28 3.08
CA SER A 31 9.14 9.27 4.48
C SER A 31 8.41 8.22 5.30
N GLU A 32 7.10 8.06 5.09
CA GLU A 32 6.30 7.06 5.82
C GLU A 32 6.71 5.64 5.41
N LEU A 33 6.88 5.39 4.10
CA LEU A 33 7.27 4.07 3.60
C LEU A 33 8.69 3.67 4.02
N LYS A 34 9.59 4.64 4.22
CA LYS A 34 10.94 4.40 4.71
C LYS A 34 10.95 3.68 6.06
N ASN A 35 9.94 3.90 6.91
CA ASN A 35 9.82 3.23 8.22
C ASN A 35 9.60 1.72 8.09
N PHE A 36 9.12 1.25 6.93
CA PHE A 36 8.74 -0.15 6.70
C PHE A 36 9.64 -0.85 5.67
N HIS A 37 10.69 -0.19 5.18
CA HIS A 37 11.58 -0.72 4.12
C HIS A 37 12.24 -2.06 4.47
N SER A 38 12.43 -2.36 5.76
CA SER A 38 13.02 -3.61 6.23
C SER A 38 12.08 -4.81 6.13
N HIS A 39 10.77 -4.58 6.03
CA HIS A 39 9.75 -5.62 5.90
C HIS A 39 9.22 -5.71 4.46
N LEU A 40 9.26 -4.60 3.72
CA LEU A 40 8.81 -4.49 2.34
C LEU A 40 9.94 -4.86 1.36
N MET A 41 10.11 -6.16 1.14
CA MET A 41 11.03 -6.71 0.15
C MET A 41 10.41 -7.86 -0.64
N GLY A 42 10.93 -8.15 -1.82
CA GLY A 42 10.43 -9.25 -2.66
C GLY A 42 10.94 -9.20 -4.09
N GLY A 43 10.31 -9.98 -4.97
CA GLY A 43 10.63 -10.01 -6.39
C GLY A 43 10.04 -8.81 -7.12
N THR A 44 8.72 -8.77 -7.25
CA THR A 44 8.01 -7.80 -8.10
C THR A 44 7.08 -6.91 -7.29
N LEU A 45 7.26 -5.60 -7.47
CA LEU A 45 6.37 -4.56 -6.98
C LEU A 45 5.59 -3.95 -8.14
N LEU A 46 4.28 -3.80 -7.96
CA LEU A 46 3.39 -3.15 -8.89
C LEU A 46 2.81 -1.87 -8.28
N GLN A 47 3.03 -0.73 -8.93
CA GLN A 47 2.40 0.53 -8.57
C GLN A 47 1.21 0.82 -9.48
N LEU A 48 0.09 1.24 -8.89
CA LEU A 48 -1.11 1.67 -9.60
C LEU A 48 -1.09 3.19 -9.81
N GLY A 49 -0.94 3.61 -11.06
CA GLY A 49 -0.82 5.02 -11.46
C GLY A 49 0.62 5.52 -11.46
N SER A 50 0.92 6.47 -12.35
CA SER A 50 2.14 7.28 -12.27
C SER A 50 1.89 8.43 -11.29
N CYS A 51 2.83 8.67 -10.37
CA CYS A 51 2.71 9.72 -9.37
C CYS A 51 3.92 10.65 -9.43
N GLY A 52 4.06 11.37 -10.54
CA GLY A 52 5.15 12.31 -10.76
C GLY A 52 6.49 11.58 -10.86
N GLU A 53 7.41 11.83 -9.93
CA GLU A 53 8.76 11.23 -9.91
C GLU A 53 8.84 9.92 -9.09
N ASN A 54 7.73 9.50 -8.47
CA ASN A 54 7.66 8.27 -7.67
C ASN A 54 8.76 8.18 -6.59
N LEU A 55 8.89 9.24 -5.79
CA LEU A 55 9.97 9.45 -4.82
C LEU A 55 10.15 8.31 -3.79
N TRP A 56 9.13 7.50 -3.56
CA TRP A 56 9.18 6.34 -2.65
C TRP A 56 9.75 5.08 -3.29
N LEU A 57 9.58 4.86 -4.61
CA LEU A 57 9.97 3.62 -5.27
C LEU A 57 11.45 3.29 -5.10
N PRO A 58 12.42 4.22 -5.20
CA PRO A 58 13.84 3.91 -5.02
C PRO A 58 14.18 3.29 -3.67
N SER A 59 13.49 3.70 -2.60
CA SER A 59 13.74 3.21 -1.23
C SER A 59 13.29 1.77 -0.96
N LEU A 60 12.39 1.24 -1.81
CA LEU A 60 11.81 -0.10 -1.62
C LEU A 60 12.68 -1.18 -2.24
N ARG A 61 12.82 -2.32 -1.55
CA ARG A 61 13.75 -3.40 -1.90
C ARG A 61 13.09 -4.50 -2.73
N PHE A 62 12.65 -4.14 -3.93
CA PHE A 62 12.09 -5.08 -4.92
C PHE A 62 12.97 -5.13 -6.17
N GLN A 63 13.16 -6.32 -6.72
CA GLN A 63 13.99 -6.56 -7.92
C GLN A 63 13.39 -5.88 -9.16
N HIS A 64 12.08 -6.04 -9.32
CA HIS A 64 11.31 -5.46 -10.41
C HIS A 64 10.27 -4.48 -9.84
N LYS A 65 10.21 -3.27 -10.41
CA LYS A 65 9.26 -2.23 -10.04
C LYS A 65 8.52 -1.80 -11.29
N TRP A 66 7.25 -2.18 -11.39
CA TRP A 66 6.40 -1.88 -12.53
C TRP A 66 5.37 -0.82 -12.17
N ILE A 67 5.05 0.03 -13.14
CA ILE A 67 4.01 1.06 -13.00
C ILE A 67 2.93 0.77 -14.03
N VAL A 68 1.69 0.64 -13.59
CA VAL A 68 0.53 0.48 -14.47
C VAL A 68 -0.26 1.77 -14.51
N THR A 69 -0.57 2.27 -15.72
CA THR A 69 -1.43 3.44 -15.90
C THR A 69 -2.57 3.13 -16.87
N PRO A 70 -3.77 3.71 -16.68
CA PRO A 70 -4.88 3.60 -17.64
C PRO A 70 -4.75 4.55 -18.83
N TYR A 71 -3.67 5.33 -18.93
CA TYR A 71 -3.37 6.24 -20.04
C TYR A 71 -1.98 5.96 -20.61
N ILE A 72 -1.77 6.30 -21.89
CA ILE A 72 -0.49 6.07 -22.56
C ILE A 72 0.54 7.07 -22.02
N ASP A 73 1.60 6.53 -21.42
CA ASP A 73 2.77 7.26 -20.96
C ASP A 73 4.03 6.49 -21.38
N ALA A 74 4.63 6.90 -22.50
CA ALA A 74 5.75 6.20 -23.09
C ALA A 74 7.05 6.32 -22.27
N GLN A 75 7.11 7.19 -21.26
CA GLN A 75 8.34 7.41 -20.49
C GLN A 75 8.33 6.76 -19.12
N LYS A 76 7.17 6.63 -18.48
CA LYS A 76 7.07 6.17 -17.08
C LYS A 76 6.26 4.91 -16.89
N ALA A 77 5.29 4.61 -17.75
CA ALA A 77 4.44 3.45 -17.57
C ALA A 77 5.13 2.19 -18.08
N SER A 78 5.16 1.14 -17.25
CA SER A 78 5.57 -0.20 -17.65
C SER A 78 4.44 -0.92 -18.38
N LEU A 79 3.18 -0.64 -17.99
CA LEU A 79 1.99 -1.28 -18.54
C LEU A 79 0.87 -0.24 -18.73
N ASN A 80 0.18 -0.31 -19.87
CA ASN A 80 -1.06 0.42 -20.10
C ASN A 80 -2.26 -0.53 -19.94
N ALA A 81 -3.08 -0.33 -18.91
CA ALA A 81 -4.24 -1.18 -18.66
C ALA A 81 -5.28 -0.51 -17.74
N SER A 82 -6.52 -1.01 -17.80
CA SER A 82 -7.54 -0.72 -16.79
C SER A 82 -7.12 -1.33 -15.45
N LEU A 83 -7.27 -0.58 -14.35
CA LEU A 83 -6.91 -1.11 -13.03
C LEU A 83 -7.94 -2.13 -12.51
N ASN A 84 -9.12 -2.21 -13.12
CA ASN A 84 -10.10 -3.26 -12.86
C ASN A 84 -9.83 -4.55 -13.67
N GLY A 85 -8.84 -4.55 -14.57
CA GLY A 85 -8.55 -5.68 -15.45
C GLY A 85 -7.12 -5.61 -15.95
N LEU A 86 -6.19 -5.97 -15.07
CA LEU A 86 -4.76 -5.95 -15.28
C LEU A 86 -4.34 -7.19 -16.10
N PRO A 87 -3.52 -7.04 -17.17
CA PRO A 87 -2.99 -8.15 -17.95
C PRO A 87 -1.80 -8.80 -17.25
N ILE A 88 -2.03 -9.24 -16.01
CA ILE A 88 -1.04 -9.83 -15.10
C ILE A 88 -1.63 -11.15 -14.60
N ASP A 89 -0.81 -12.19 -14.52
CA ASP A 89 -1.25 -13.49 -14.04
C ASP A 89 -1.64 -13.47 -12.57
N ARG A 90 -2.49 -14.43 -12.19
CA ARG A 90 -2.92 -14.61 -10.80
C ARG A 90 -1.70 -14.95 -9.92
N ASN A 91 -1.68 -14.47 -8.68
CA ASN A 91 -0.62 -14.79 -7.71
C ASN A 91 0.81 -14.59 -8.26
N SER A 92 1.07 -13.47 -8.93
CA SER A 92 2.37 -13.18 -9.57
C SER A 92 3.12 -12.00 -8.94
N ILE A 93 2.42 -11.11 -8.23
CA ILE A 93 2.98 -9.89 -7.65
C ILE A 93 3.21 -10.06 -6.15
N ASP A 94 4.39 -9.66 -5.66
CA ASP A 94 4.76 -9.76 -4.24
C ASP A 94 4.28 -8.53 -3.44
N CYS A 95 4.24 -7.35 -4.06
CA CYS A 95 3.79 -6.12 -3.42
C CYS A 95 3.01 -5.21 -4.39
N ILE A 96 1.87 -4.69 -3.94
CA ILE A 96 1.09 -3.70 -4.70
C ILE A 96 1.07 -2.40 -3.93
N ILE A 97 1.38 -1.29 -4.60
CA ILE A 97 1.27 0.06 -4.04
C ILE A 97 0.17 0.82 -4.78
N ALA A 98 -0.79 1.32 -4.03
CA ALA A 98 -1.99 1.99 -4.52
C ALA A 98 -2.05 3.44 -3.98
N PRO A 99 -1.23 4.36 -4.54
CA PRO A 99 -1.24 5.77 -4.17
C PRO A 99 -2.50 6.46 -4.69
N LEU A 100 -3.24 7.10 -3.80
CA LEU A 100 -4.49 7.84 -4.06
C LEU A 100 -5.49 7.07 -4.95
N THR A 101 -5.43 5.74 -4.93
CA THR A 101 -6.20 4.89 -5.85
C THR A 101 -7.64 4.76 -5.36
N MET A 102 -7.87 4.66 -4.05
CA MET A 102 -9.22 4.51 -3.51
C MET A 102 -10.08 5.77 -3.71
N GLU A 103 -9.43 6.92 -3.90
CA GLU A 103 -10.03 8.21 -4.20
C GLU A 103 -10.42 8.35 -5.68
N ALA A 104 -9.66 7.70 -6.57
CA ALA A 104 -9.91 7.70 -8.01
C ALA A 104 -11.16 6.90 -8.39
N PHE A 105 -11.46 5.82 -7.66
CA PHE A 105 -12.56 4.90 -7.94
C PHE A 105 -13.79 5.14 -7.08
N GLN A 106 -14.97 4.86 -7.63
CA GLN A 106 -16.21 4.76 -6.86
C GLN A 106 -16.21 3.48 -6.01
N ARG A 107 -16.96 3.49 -4.90
CA ARG A 107 -17.00 2.39 -3.93
C ARG A 107 -17.25 1.01 -4.56
N ASP A 108 -18.15 0.92 -5.54
CA ASP A 108 -18.55 -0.36 -6.16
C ASP A 108 -17.65 -0.78 -7.34
N LYS A 109 -16.77 0.11 -7.80
CA LYS A 109 -15.90 -0.10 -8.97
C LYS A 109 -14.43 -0.08 -8.60
N ASN A 110 -14.12 -0.28 -7.31
CA ASN A 110 -12.75 -0.27 -6.83
C ASN A 110 -11.95 -1.44 -7.43
N PRO A 111 -10.63 -1.32 -7.58
CA PRO A 111 -9.79 -2.38 -8.15
C PRO A 111 -9.41 -3.47 -7.14
N LEU A 112 -10.07 -3.58 -5.97
CA LEU A 112 -9.65 -4.50 -4.90
C LEU A 112 -9.73 -5.97 -5.33
N ASP A 113 -10.72 -6.35 -6.13
CA ASP A 113 -10.83 -7.70 -6.69
C ASP A 113 -9.63 -8.05 -7.57
N GLU A 114 -9.22 -7.10 -8.39
CA GLU A 114 -8.12 -7.29 -9.31
C GLU A 114 -6.77 -7.30 -8.58
N MET A 115 -6.62 -6.45 -7.58
CA MET A 115 -5.45 -6.43 -6.70
C MET A 115 -5.31 -7.76 -5.94
N ASP A 116 -6.41 -8.30 -5.38
CA ASP A 116 -6.40 -9.59 -4.71
C ASP A 116 -6.09 -10.74 -5.68
N ARG A 117 -6.62 -10.68 -6.91
CA ARG A 117 -6.39 -11.69 -7.95
C ARG A 117 -4.90 -11.86 -8.29
N ILE A 118 -4.17 -10.76 -8.46
CA ILE A 118 -2.76 -10.78 -8.91
C ILE A 118 -1.76 -10.96 -7.77
N LEU A 119 -2.16 -10.61 -6.54
CA LEU A 119 -1.26 -10.66 -5.39
C LEU A 119 -1.01 -12.10 -4.95
N LYS A 120 0.27 -12.46 -4.83
CA LYS A 120 0.73 -13.71 -4.23
C LYS A 120 0.26 -13.87 -2.80
N SER A 121 0.26 -15.11 -2.35
CA SER A 121 0.15 -15.37 -0.93
C SER A 121 1.34 -14.82 -0.16
N MET A 122 1.11 -14.37 1.07
CA MET A 122 2.06 -13.61 1.90
C MET A 122 2.54 -12.28 1.30
N GLY A 123 1.99 -11.86 0.15
CA GLY A 123 2.26 -10.58 -0.47
C GLY A 123 1.62 -9.41 0.28
N TYR A 124 2.13 -8.21 0.01
CA TYR A 124 1.70 -6.97 0.66
C TYR A 124 0.87 -6.09 -0.27
N ILE A 125 -0.17 -5.46 0.27
CA ILE A 125 -0.86 -4.34 -0.37
C ILE A 125 -0.68 -3.10 0.50
N ILE A 126 -0.22 -2.02 -0.14
CA ILE A 126 0.02 -0.73 0.47
C ILE A 126 -0.96 0.27 -0.12
N PHE A 127 -1.86 0.81 0.71
CA PHE A 127 -2.70 1.94 0.34
C PHE A 127 -2.14 3.21 0.95
N LEU A 128 -1.95 4.21 0.11
CA LEU A 128 -1.64 5.58 0.51
C LEU A 128 -2.80 6.45 0.08
N GLY A 129 -3.50 7.06 1.01
CA GLY A 129 -4.77 7.74 0.74
C GLY A 129 -4.98 8.99 1.58
N ILE A 130 -6.07 9.70 1.29
CA ILE A 130 -6.55 10.86 2.01
C ILE A 130 -7.57 10.40 3.05
N ASN A 131 -7.44 10.88 4.27
CA ASN A 131 -8.43 10.61 5.32
C ASN A 131 -9.71 11.43 5.06
N PRO A 132 -10.90 10.81 4.90
CA PRO A 132 -12.16 11.51 4.63
C PRO A 132 -12.53 12.59 5.65
N TRP A 133 -12.14 12.40 6.91
CA TRP A 133 -12.50 13.27 8.04
C TRP A 133 -11.43 14.34 8.33
N SER A 134 -10.42 14.46 7.46
CA SER A 134 -9.37 15.46 7.58
C SER A 134 -9.67 16.72 6.75
N PHE A 135 -8.89 17.79 6.92
CA PHE A 135 -8.93 18.96 6.05
C PHE A 135 -8.71 18.63 4.57
N TRP A 136 -7.88 17.62 4.29
CA TRP A 136 -7.67 17.14 2.93
C TRP A 136 -8.93 16.50 2.36
N GLY A 137 -9.62 15.68 3.17
CA GLY A 137 -10.91 15.10 2.80
C GLY A 137 -11.97 16.17 2.55
N VAL A 138 -12.11 17.15 3.45
CA VAL A 138 -13.05 18.27 3.29
C VAL A 138 -12.74 19.10 2.05
N SER A 139 -11.46 19.43 1.82
CA SER A 139 -11.01 20.19 0.64
C SER A 139 -11.30 19.44 -0.66
N LEU A 140 -11.09 18.11 -0.69
CA LEU A 140 -11.44 17.28 -1.83
C LEU A 140 -12.96 17.22 -2.05
N LYS A 141 -13.75 17.08 -0.99
CA LYS A 141 -15.22 17.06 -1.04
C LYS A 141 -15.80 18.39 -1.55
N TRP A 142 -15.18 19.50 -1.19
CA TRP A 142 -15.57 20.84 -1.63
C TRP A 142 -14.90 21.27 -2.94
N ARG A 143 -14.21 20.35 -3.63
CA ARG A 143 -13.54 20.58 -4.93
C ARG A 143 -12.46 21.68 -4.90
N HIS A 144 -11.97 22.05 -3.72
CA HIS A 144 -10.83 22.95 -3.56
C HIS A 144 -9.51 22.25 -3.90
N LEU A 145 -9.44 20.92 -3.74
CA LEU A 145 -8.34 20.09 -4.21
C LEU A 145 -8.69 19.46 -5.56
N ALA A 146 -7.98 19.87 -6.62
CA ALA A 146 -8.24 19.42 -8.00
C ALA A 146 -7.29 18.28 -8.45
N CYS A 147 -6.97 17.33 -7.56
CA CYS A 147 -6.04 16.23 -7.89
C CYS A 147 -6.54 15.26 -8.98
N PHE A 148 -7.85 15.24 -9.27
CA PHE A 148 -8.47 14.40 -10.31
C PHE A 148 -9.12 15.20 -11.44
N GLY A 149 -8.59 16.39 -11.76
CA GLY A 149 -9.03 17.15 -12.94
C GLY A 149 -10.48 17.64 -12.88
N GLY A 150 -11.02 17.87 -11.67
CA GLY A 150 -12.40 18.31 -11.46
C GLY A 150 -13.46 17.20 -11.58
N LEU A 151 -13.05 15.95 -11.84
CA LEU A 151 -13.94 14.78 -11.73
C LEU A 151 -14.22 14.45 -10.25
N SER A 152 -15.36 13.81 -9.99
CA SER A 152 -15.72 13.41 -8.64
C SER A 152 -14.74 12.35 -8.13
N ALA A 153 -14.06 12.68 -7.03
CA ALA A 153 -13.32 11.73 -6.21
C ALA A 153 -14.26 11.10 -5.19
N SER A 154 -14.02 9.84 -4.83
CA SER A 154 -14.78 9.14 -3.78
C SER A 154 -13.92 9.02 -2.54
N LEU A 155 -14.32 9.64 -1.44
CA LEU A 155 -13.60 9.49 -0.18
C LEU A 155 -13.95 8.15 0.46
N THR A 156 -13.05 7.18 0.34
CA THR A 156 -13.17 5.89 1.00
C THR A 156 -12.33 5.90 2.28
N SER A 157 -12.96 5.57 3.41
CA SER A 157 -12.22 5.47 4.68
C SER A 157 -11.27 4.27 4.66
N SER A 158 -10.04 4.46 5.16
CA SER A 158 -9.07 3.38 5.35
C SER A 158 -9.61 2.23 6.18
N PHE A 159 -10.50 2.49 7.15
CA PHE A 159 -11.18 1.45 7.93
C PHE A 159 -12.13 0.60 7.09
N SER A 160 -12.77 1.18 6.07
CA SER A 160 -13.64 0.44 5.16
C SER A 160 -12.82 -0.49 4.26
N VAL A 161 -11.71 0.02 3.71
CA VAL A 161 -10.77 -0.78 2.90
C VAL A 161 -10.18 -1.93 3.73
N LYS A 162 -9.70 -1.62 4.94
CA LYS A 162 -9.23 -2.62 5.90
C LYS A 162 -10.27 -3.70 6.15
N ARG A 163 -11.52 -3.32 6.49
CA ARG A 163 -12.59 -4.29 6.77
C ARG A 163 -12.83 -5.21 5.58
N ILE A 164 -12.93 -4.66 4.37
CA ILE A 164 -13.14 -5.44 3.15
C ILE A 164 -12.02 -6.46 2.94
N LEU A 165 -10.76 -6.05 3.11
CA LEU A 165 -9.62 -6.94 2.92
C LEU A 165 -9.47 -7.96 4.05
N MET A 166 -9.77 -7.61 5.30
CA MET A 166 -9.78 -8.59 6.41
C MET A 166 -10.80 -9.71 6.16
N HIS A 167 -11.96 -9.41 5.58
CA HIS A 167 -12.92 -10.43 5.16
C HIS A 167 -12.40 -11.36 4.04
N ARG A 168 -11.36 -10.95 3.31
CA ARG A 168 -10.71 -11.76 2.25
C ARG A 168 -9.48 -12.53 2.76
N GLY A 169 -9.25 -12.56 4.07
CA GLY A 169 -8.10 -13.27 4.64
C GLY A 169 -6.81 -12.44 4.69
N TYR A 170 -6.91 -11.11 4.72
CA TYR A 170 -5.75 -10.24 4.94
C TYR A 170 -5.55 -9.96 6.43
N SER A 171 -4.29 -9.93 6.85
CA SER A 171 -3.88 -9.44 8.17
C SER A 171 -3.39 -8.01 8.09
N GLN A 172 -3.70 -7.19 9.10
CA GLN A 172 -3.17 -5.84 9.20
C GLN A 172 -1.70 -5.89 9.63
N PHE A 173 -0.82 -5.39 8.76
CA PHE A 173 0.57 -5.16 9.11
C PHE A 173 0.75 -3.78 9.75
N VAL A 174 0.29 -2.73 9.08
CA VAL A 174 0.42 -1.33 9.54
C VAL A 174 -0.84 -0.54 9.22
N HIS A 175 -1.22 0.34 10.14
CA HIS A 175 -2.22 1.38 9.88
C HIS A 175 -1.80 2.66 10.59
N THR A 176 -1.24 3.61 9.84
CA THR A 176 -0.80 4.91 10.36
C THR A 176 -1.56 6.05 9.68
N SER A 177 -1.68 7.16 10.39
CA SER A 177 -2.21 8.42 9.87
C SER A 177 -1.17 9.50 10.11
N PHE A 178 -0.84 10.26 9.07
CA PHE A 178 0.26 11.22 9.06
C PHE A 178 -0.09 12.45 8.22
N TYR A 179 0.80 13.43 8.22
CA TYR A 179 0.69 14.68 7.46
C TYR A 179 -0.45 15.61 7.94
N TYR A 180 -0.12 16.51 8.87
CA TYR A 180 -1.09 17.44 9.49
C TYR A 180 -1.18 18.81 8.80
N VAL A 181 -0.32 19.05 7.80
CA VAL A 181 -0.29 20.33 7.08
C VAL A 181 -1.55 20.45 6.22
N PRO A 182 -2.34 21.53 6.34
CA PRO A 182 -3.56 21.70 5.55
C PRO A 182 -3.24 21.95 4.06
N PRO A 183 -4.19 21.67 3.15
CA PRO A 183 -3.99 21.83 1.71
C PRO A 183 -4.06 23.31 1.30
N VAL A 184 -2.98 24.06 1.54
CA VAL A 184 -2.86 25.47 1.15
C VAL A 184 -2.03 25.59 -0.12
N ILE A 185 -2.45 26.44 -1.06
CA ILE A 185 -1.76 26.62 -2.35
C ILE A 185 -0.55 27.58 -2.23
N GLN A 186 -0.61 28.56 -1.32
CA GLN A 186 0.42 29.59 -1.19
C GLN A 186 1.64 29.11 -0.38
N GLU A 187 2.81 29.09 -1.00
CA GLU A 187 4.05 28.56 -0.41
C GLU A 187 4.50 29.27 0.88
N ASN A 188 4.32 30.59 0.96
CA ASN A 188 4.70 31.37 2.14
C ASN A 188 3.87 31.01 3.38
N LEU A 189 2.58 30.68 3.20
CA LEU A 189 1.74 30.22 4.29
C LEU A 189 2.09 28.77 4.63
N LEU A 190 2.39 27.95 3.62
CA LEU A 190 2.75 26.56 3.78
C LEU A 190 4.03 26.37 4.61
N ARG A 191 5.10 27.16 4.36
CA ARG A 191 6.32 27.14 5.18
C ARG A 191 6.07 27.49 6.65
N LYS A 192 5.15 28.42 6.92
CA LYS A 192 4.74 28.75 8.29
C LYS A 192 3.92 27.63 8.93
N LEU A 193 3.16 26.90 8.12
CA LEU A 193 2.31 25.79 8.56
C LEU A 193 3.07 24.46 8.69
N GLU A 194 4.28 24.32 8.13
CA GLU A 194 5.16 23.16 8.36
C GLU A 194 5.49 22.98 9.86
N PHE A 195 5.48 24.07 10.64
CA PHE A 195 5.57 24.01 12.10
C PHE A 195 4.46 23.16 12.75
N PHE A 196 3.27 23.07 12.15
CA PHE A 196 2.19 22.20 12.65
C PHE A 196 2.48 20.71 12.46
N ASN A 197 3.38 20.35 11.54
CA ASN A 197 3.84 18.97 11.42
C ASN A 197 4.68 18.57 12.63
N GLU A 198 5.47 19.51 13.17
CA GLU A 198 6.31 19.35 14.38
C GLU A 198 5.51 19.49 15.68
N MET A 199 4.50 20.37 15.73
CA MET A 199 3.56 20.48 16.87
C MET A 199 2.55 19.31 16.98
N GLY A 200 2.75 18.24 16.20
CA GLY A 200 1.80 17.16 15.99
C GLY A 200 1.27 16.46 17.26
N LYS A 201 0.15 15.74 17.07
CA LYS A 201 -0.69 14.98 18.03
C LYS A 201 -1.25 15.72 19.24
N MET A 202 -0.54 16.66 19.85
CA MET A 202 -0.88 17.17 21.18
C MET A 202 -1.85 18.37 21.16
N ILE A 203 -1.98 19.05 20.02
CA ILE A 203 -2.65 20.38 19.96
C ILE A 203 -3.64 20.49 18.77
N TRP A 204 -3.67 19.50 17.87
CA TRP A 204 -4.44 19.61 16.62
C TRP A 204 -5.85 18.99 16.73
N PRO A 205 -6.94 19.71 16.41
CA PRO A 205 -8.32 19.25 16.64
C PRO A 205 -8.87 18.27 15.59
N PHE A 206 -8.15 18.06 14.47
CA PHE A 206 -8.60 17.22 13.37
C PHE A 206 -7.67 16.02 13.15
N PRO A 207 -8.14 14.91 12.56
CA PRO A 207 -7.27 13.79 12.23
C PRO A 207 -6.27 14.17 11.12
N ALA A 208 -5.18 13.41 11.05
CA ALA A 208 -4.15 13.60 10.04
C ALA A 208 -4.73 13.52 8.61
N GLY A 209 -4.11 14.25 7.68
CA GLY A 209 -4.57 14.40 6.30
C GLY A 209 -4.50 13.12 5.48
N LEU A 210 -3.45 12.33 5.70
CA LEU A 210 -3.12 11.16 4.90
C LEU A 210 -3.06 9.89 5.77
N TYR A 211 -3.24 8.75 5.15
CA TYR A 211 -3.09 7.44 5.80
C TYR A 211 -2.18 6.52 5.00
N CYS A 212 -1.50 5.63 5.72
CA CYS A 212 -0.78 4.48 5.17
C CYS A 212 -1.41 3.22 5.78
N LEU A 213 -1.89 2.34 4.92
CA LEU A 213 -2.46 1.06 5.31
C LEU A 213 -1.74 -0.05 4.57
N ILE A 214 -1.00 -0.87 5.33
CA ILE A 214 -0.29 -2.03 4.81
C ILE A 214 -1.00 -3.28 5.32
N LEU A 215 -1.41 -4.11 4.39
CA LEU A 215 -2.10 -5.38 4.64
C LEU A 215 -1.31 -6.50 3.97
N GLN A 216 -1.25 -7.65 4.64
CA GLN A 216 -0.59 -8.85 4.11
C GLN A 216 -1.62 -9.93 3.85
N LYS A 217 -1.62 -10.49 2.63
CA LYS A 217 -2.50 -11.60 2.27
C LYS A 217 -2.02 -12.87 2.96
N GLN A 218 -2.89 -13.50 3.74
CA GLN A 218 -2.52 -14.75 4.42
C GLN A 218 -2.84 -15.95 3.53
N GLU A 219 -2.07 -17.01 3.69
CA GLU A 219 -2.49 -18.33 3.22
C GLU A 219 -3.66 -18.79 4.07
N PRO A 220 -4.75 -19.29 3.48
CA PRO A 220 -5.70 -20.07 4.23
C PRO A 220 -4.97 -21.35 4.68
N CYS A 221 -4.48 -21.38 5.91
CA CYS A 221 -4.12 -22.63 6.55
C CYS A 221 -5.40 -23.47 6.61
N SER A 222 -5.57 -24.40 5.66
CA SER A 222 -6.65 -25.36 5.79
C SER A 222 -6.33 -26.21 7.03
N PRO A 223 -7.32 -26.58 7.85
CA PRO A 223 -7.10 -27.48 8.98
C PRO A 223 -6.41 -28.78 8.55
N LEU A 224 -6.65 -29.23 7.30
CA LEU A 224 -6.01 -30.40 6.70
C LEU A 224 -4.52 -30.19 6.42
N ALA A 225 -4.11 -29.00 6.00
CA ALA A 225 -2.70 -28.66 5.80
C ALA A 225 -1.93 -28.65 7.12
N LEU A 226 -2.54 -28.13 8.19
CA LEU A 226 -1.98 -28.18 9.55
C LEU A 226 -1.84 -29.62 10.06
N LEU A 227 -2.86 -30.46 9.85
CA LEU A 227 -2.80 -31.87 10.22
C LEU A 227 -1.69 -32.62 9.46
N ASN A 228 -1.54 -32.38 8.16
CA ASN A 228 -0.47 -32.99 7.37
C ASN A 228 0.92 -32.54 7.86
N MET A 229 1.08 -31.28 8.25
CA MET A 229 2.36 -30.79 8.79
C MET A 229 2.69 -31.40 10.16
N LEU A 230 1.68 -31.59 11.02
CA LEU A 230 1.84 -32.26 12.31
C LEU A 230 2.16 -33.76 12.13
N GLU A 231 1.50 -34.45 11.20
CA GLU A 231 1.81 -35.85 10.86
C GLU A 231 3.23 -36.01 10.28
N GLU A 232 3.69 -35.05 9.47
CA GLU A 232 5.07 -35.03 8.96
C GLU A 232 6.10 -34.78 10.08
N GLU A 233 5.83 -33.85 11.01
CA GLU A 233 6.69 -33.62 12.17
C GLU A 233 6.76 -34.85 13.10
N GLU A 234 5.63 -35.52 13.36
CA GLU A 234 5.60 -36.77 14.13
C GLU A 234 6.44 -37.86 13.45
N ARG A 235 6.30 -38.06 12.13
CA ARG A 235 7.11 -39.01 11.36
C ARG A 235 8.61 -38.71 11.39
N LEU A 236 8.99 -37.43 11.40
CA LEU A 236 10.38 -37.01 11.49
C LEU A 236 10.96 -37.21 12.90
N LEU A 237 10.13 -37.09 13.94
CA LEU A 237 10.51 -37.39 15.31
C LEU A 237 10.64 -38.89 15.55
N GLU A 238 9.76 -39.71 14.97
CA GLU A 238 9.83 -41.18 15.03
C GLU A 238 11.04 -41.76 14.29
N ASN A 239 11.47 -41.13 13.19
CA ASN A 239 12.63 -41.57 12.41
C ASN A 239 13.98 -41.06 12.92
N LYS A 240 14.04 -40.32 14.04
CA LYS A 240 15.33 -39.93 14.64
C LYS A 240 15.97 -41.16 15.29
N PRO A 241 17.18 -41.59 14.86
CA PRO A 241 17.89 -42.66 15.53
C PRO A 241 18.20 -42.21 16.97
N SER A 242 17.87 -43.06 17.94
CA SER A 242 18.19 -42.83 19.35
C SER A 242 19.69 -42.57 19.50
N LEU A 243 20.04 -41.41 20.06
CA LEU A 243 21.43 -41.07 20.39
C LEU A 243 22.05 -42.23 21.19
N PRO A 244 23.22 -42.74 20.82
CA PRO A 244 23.87 -43.78 21.59
C PRO A 244 24.19 -43.23 22.99
N ALA A 245 23.68 -43.89 24.02
CA ALA A 245 23.98 -43.56 25.40
C ALA A 245 25.49 -43.73 25.63
N ALA A 246 26.23 -42.62 25.62
CA ALA A 246 27.64 -42.59 25.97
C ALA A 246 27.77 -42.86 27.48
N GLY A 247 27.82 -44.14 27.86
CA GLY A 247 28.15 -44.58 29.20
C GLY A 247 29.58 -44.15 29.55
N ARG A 248 29.71 -43.18 30.45
CA ARG A 248 31.00 -42.83 31.07
C ARG A 248 31.42 -43.96 32.02
N GLN A 249 32.30 -44.83 31.57
CA GLN A 249 33.10 -45.69 32.45
C GLN A 249 34.16 -44.82 33.14
N TRP A 250 34.02 -44.63 34.45
CA TRP A 250 35.05 -44.06 35.30
C TRP A 250 36.10 -45.12 35.60
N LEU A 251 37.32 -44.95 35.07
CA LEU A 251 38.48 -45.75 35.46
C LEU A 251 39.20 -45.06 36.62
N HIS A 252 39.13 -45.68 37.80
CA HIS A 252 40.06 -45.47 38.90
C HIS A 252 41.41 -46.12 38.56
N LYS A 253 42.49 -45.33 38.55
CA LYS A 253 43.75 -45.60 39.25
C LYS A 253 44.68 -44.41 39.17
#